data_AF-A0A6P6VWX8-F1
#
_entry.id   AF-A0A6P6VWX8-F1
#
_cell.length_a   1.000
_cell.length_b   1.000
_cell.length_c   1.000
_cell.angle_alpha   90.00
_cell.angle_beta   90.00
_cell.angle_gamma   90.00
#
_symmetry.space_group_name_H-M   'P 1'
#
loop_
_entity.id
_entity.type
_entity.pdbx_description
1 polymer ?
#
loop_
_entity_poly.entity_id
_entity_poly.type
_entity_poly.pdbx_seq_one_letter_code
_entity_poly.pdbx_strand_id
1 'polypeptide(L)' 'MSRKRNAVVATGLVVFAAAGLAFPFFMASRSSKMKPVIDSSKPLPPQATFRGPYINTGSRDIGPDHQSYPKK' A
#
# COMPACT_ATOMS: atom_id res chain seq x y z
N MET A 1 -20.81 -28.18 -25.89
CA MET A 1 -20.97 -26.89 -25.17
C MET A 1 -21.76 -25.90 -26.04
N SER A 2 -22.77 -25.23 -25.50
CA SER A 2 -23.56 -24.23 -26.25
C SER A 2 -22.77 -22.94 -26.44
N ARG A 3 -22.70 -22.40 -27.67
CA ARG A 3 -22.03 -21.11 -27.98
C ARG A 3 -22.49 -19.97 -27.08
N LYS A 4 -23.78 -19.96 -26.71
CA LYS A 4 -24.36 -18.96 -25.78
C LYS A 4 -23.70 -19.01 -24.40
N ARG A 5 -23.47 -20.22 -23.87
CA ARG A 5 -22.81 -20.40 -22.56
C ARG A 5 -21.35 -19.92 -22.60
N ASN A 6 -20.63 -20.23 -23.68
CA ASN A 6 -19.25 -19.77 -23.84
C ASN A 6 -19.16 -18.24 -23.93
N ALA A 7 -20.10 -17.59 -24.61
CA ALA A 7 -20.15 -16.13 -24.70
C ALA A 7 -20.39 -15.47 -23.33
N VAL A 8 -21.30 -16.02 -22.52
CA VAL A 8 -21.55 -15.53 -21.15
C VAL A 8 -20.30 -15.67 -20.28
N VAL A 9 -19.66 -16.84 -20.32
CA VAL A 9 -18.43 -17.09 -19.54
C VAL A 9 -17.30 -16.18 -19.98
N ALA A 10 -17.07 -16.04 -21.28
CA ALA A 10 -16.03 -15.17 -21.82
C ALA A 10 -16.25 -13.71 -21.40
N THR A 11 -17.49 -13.22 -21.47
CA THR A 11 -17.84 -11.87 -21.04
C THR A 11 -17.56 -11.67 -19.55
N GLY A 12 -17.97 -12.62 -18.70
CA GLY A 12 -17.70 -12.58 -17.26
C GLY A 12 -16.20 -12.56 -16.96
N LEU A 13 -15.42 -13.37 -17.67
CA LEU A 13 -13.97 -13.46 -17.50
C LEU A 13 -13.28 -12.13 -17.87
N VAL A 14 -13.69 -11.51 -18.97
CA VAL A 14 -13.15 -10.21 -19.42
C VAL A 14 -13.47 -9.12 -18.41
N VAL A 15 -14.73 -9.04 -17.94
CA VAL A 15 -15.14 -8.04 -16.95
C VAL A 15 -14.38 -8.22 -15.63
N PHE A 16 -14.24 -9.46 -15.16
CA PHE A 16 -13.51 -9.77 -13.93
C PHE A 16 -12.03 -9.38 -14.04
N ALA A 17 -11.36 -9.78 -15.13
CA ALA A 17 -9.97 -9.44 -15.36
C ALA A 17 -9.76 -7.92 -15.46
N ALA A 18 -10.62 -7.22 -16.20
CA ALA A 18 -10.57 -5.77 -16.34
C ALA A 18 -10.73 -5.07 -14.98
N ALA A 19 -11.69 -5.51 -14.16
CA ALA A 19 -11.89 -4.96 -12.82
C ALA A 19 -10.68 -5.21 -11.91
N GLY A 20 -10.11 -6.42 -11.92
CA GLY A 20 -8.92 -6.76 -11.15
C GLY A 20 -7.70 -5.93 -11.56
N LEU A 21 -7.49 -5.72 -12.86
CA LEU A 21 -6.39 -4.89 -13.37
C LEU A 21 -6.60 -3.39 -13.10
N ALA A 22 -7.84 -2.90 -13.09
CA ALA A 22 -8.16 -1.51 -12.79
C ALA A 22 -8.12 -1.20 -11.28
N PHE A 23 -8.26 -2.21 -10.42
CA PHE A 23 -8.39 -2.04 -8.97
C PHE A 23 -7.23 -1.26 -8.32
N PRO A 24 -5.94 -1.52 -8.60
CA PRO A 24 -4.84 -0.77 -8.01
C PRO A 24 -4.89 0.73 -8.35
N PHE A 25 -5.24 1.07 -9.59
CA PHE A 25 -5.36 2.46 -10.05
C PHE A 25 -6.54 3.18 -9.40
N PHE A 26 -7.67 2.48 -9.24
CA PHE A 26 -8.82 2.99 -8.50
C PHE A 26 -8.49 3.26 -7.03
N MET A 27 -7.78 2.33 -6.37
CA MET A 27 -7.35 2.49 -4.98
C MET A 27 -6.32 3.62 -4.82
N ALA A 28 -5.33 3.71 -5.70
CA ALA A 28 -4.32 4.77 -5.65
C ALA A 28 -4.94 6.16 -5.84
N SER A 29 -5.86 6.29 -6.81
CA SER A 29 -6.55 7.57 -7.08
C SER A 29 -7.56 7.97 -6.00
N ARG A 30 -8.10 7.01 -5.22
CA ARG A 30 -8.90 7.29 -4.03
C ARG A 30 -8.06 7.56 -2.79
N SER A 31 -6.96 6.84 -2.59
CA SER A 31 -6.07 7.00 -1.43
C SER A 31 -5.49 8.43 -1.36
N SER A 32 -5.16 9.03 -2.50
CA SER A 32 -4.73 10.44 -2.57
C SER A 32 -5.84 11.46 -2.30
N LYS A 33 -7.12 11.06 -2.39
CA LYS A 33 -8.29 11.92 -2.14
C LYS A 33 -8.94 11.69 -0.78
N MET A 34 -8.75 10.51 -0.19
CA MET A 34 -9.18 10.20 1.17
C MET A 34 -8.15 10.79 2.13
N LYS A 35 -8.62 11.39 3.23
CA LYS A 35 -7.72 11.90 4.27
C LYS A 35 -6.71 10.80 4.62
N PRO A 36 -5.40 11.11 4.63
CA PRO A 36 -4.40 10.09 4.90
C PRO A 36 -4.71 9.46 6.25
N VAL A 37 -4.76 8.13 6.29
CA VAL A 37 -5.03 7.36 7.51
C VAL A 37 -4.02 7.71 8.60
N ILE A 38 -2.80 8.06 8.19
CA ILE A 38 -1.73 8.54 9.04
C ILE A 38 -1.45 9.99 8.68
N ASP A 39 -1.71 10.88 9.63
CA ASP A 39 -1.31 12.27 9.56
C ASP A 39 0.17 12.39 9.90
N SER A 40 1.01 12.64 8.89
CA SER A 40 2.47 12.78 9.08
C SER A 40 2.87 14.03 9.87
N SER A 41 1.94 14.97 10.10
CA SER A 41 2.17 16.12 10.97
C SER A 41 2.00 15.77 12.46
N LYS A 42 1.48 14.57 12.77
CA LYS A 42 1.23 14.11 14.13
C LYS A 42 2.23 13.02 14.52
N PRO A 43 2.62 12.94 15.80
CA PRO A 43 3.40 11.82 16.29
C PRO A 43 2.65 10.50 16.05
N LEU A 44 3.41 9.47 15.71
CA LEU A 44 2.88 8.12 15.51
C LEU A 44 2.19 7.63 16.79
N PRO A 45 1.08 6.86 16.67
CA PRO A 45 0.42 6.31 17.85
C PRO A 45 1.40 5.42 18.64
N PRO A 46 1.23 5.31 19.96
CA PRO A 46 2.13 4.51 20.79
C PRO A 46 2.27 3.08 20.29
N GLN A 47 1.23 2.48 19.72
CA GLN A 47 1.26 1.13 19.13
C GLN A 47 2.18 1.01 17.90
N ALA A 48 2.41 2.11 17.17
CA ALA A 48 3.36 2.17 16.06
C ALA A 48 4.78 2.60 16.51
N THR A 49 4.90 3.12 17.73
CA THR A 49 6.17 3.63 18.29
C THR A 49 6.79 2.65 19.30
N PHE A 50 5.97 1.91 20.05
CA PHE A 50 6.38 0.89 20.98
C PHE A 50 6.92 -0.30 20.20
N ARG A 51 8.22 -0.30 20.04
CA ARG A 51 8.95 -1.46 19.59
C ARG A 51 9.11 -2.40 20.78
N GLY A 52 8.81 -3.69 20.60
CA GLY A 52 8.94 -4.70 21.66
C GLY A 52 10.39 -4.84 22.17
N PRO A 53 10.63 -5.65 23.22
CA PRO A 53 11.96 -5.79 23.85
C PRO A 53 13.09 -6.20 22.89
N TYR A 54 12.75 -6.81 21.75
CA TYR A 54 13.69 -7.23 20.72
C TYR A 54 13.47 -6.40 19.46
N ILE A 55 14.17 -5.29 19.39
CA ILE A 55 14.22 -4.42 18.22
C ILE A 55 15.46 -4.79 17.43
N ASN A 56 15.29 -5.36 16.23
CA ASN A 56 16.37 -5.47 15.26
C ASN A 56 16.65 -4.07 14.67
N THR A 57 17.41 -3.23 15.39
CA THR A 57 17.77 -1.85 15.03
C THR A 57 18.82 -1.74 13.92
N GLY A 58 18.86 -2.70 12.99
CA GLY A 58 19.81 -2.69 11.88
C GLY A 58 19.35 -1.90 10.65
N SER A 59 18.06 -1.59 10.52
CA SER A 59 17.54 -0.80 9.39
C SER A 59 17.68 0.69 9.71
N ARG A 60 18.47 1.37 8.86
CA ARG A 60 18.59 2.83 8.79
C ARG A 60 17.39 3.50 8.12
N ASP A 61 16.31 2.76 7.84
CA ASP A 61 15.20 3.23 7.01
C ASP A 61 14.15 4.03 7.79
N ILE A 62 14.45 4.42 9.03
CA ILE A 62 13.53 5.17 9.88
C ILE A 62 14.03 6.60 10.02
N GLY A 63 13.70 7.38 8.99
CA GLY A 63 13.78 8.84 8.97
C GLY A 63 15.16 9.41 8.62
N PRO A 64 15.23 10.64 8.09
CA PRO A 64 16.50 11.30 7.82
C PRO A 64 17.27 11.45 9.14
N ASP A 65 18.45 10.84 9.21
CA ASP A 65 19.41 11.15 10.26
C ASP A 65 19.83 12.62 10.06
N HIS A 66 19.52 13.47 11.03
CA HIS A 66 19.87 14.89 11.02
C HIS A 66 21.37 15.11 11.25
N GLN A 67 22.14 14.04 11.46
CA GLN A 67 23.57 14.10 11.73
C GLN A 67 24.37 13.76 10.47
N SER A 68 24.87 14.80 9.81
CA SER A 68 25.97 14.67 8.86
C SER A 68 27.26 14.37 9.62
N TYR A 69 27.53 13.08 9.87
CA TYR A 69 28.82 12.63 10.39
C TYR A 69 29.91 12.83 9.33
N PRO A 70 30.99 13.60 9.59
CA PRO A 70 32.11 13.67 8.67
C PRO A 70 32.79 12.29 8.64
N LYS A 71 32.89 11.71 7.45
CA LYS A 71 33.64 10.48 7.20
C LYS A 71 35.13 10.78 7.47
N LYS A 72 35.75 10.02 8.37
CA LYS A 72 37.21 9.91 8.43
C LYS A 72 37.71 9.05 7.27
#